data_AF-A0A8C9DMD5-F1
#
_entry.id   AF-A0A8C9DMD5-F1
#
_cell.length_a   1.000
_cell.length_b   1.000
_cell.length_c   1.000
_cell.angle_alpha   90.00
_cell.angle_beta   90.00
_cell.angle_gamma   90.00
#
_symmetry.space_group_name_H-M   'P 1'
#
loop_
_entity.id
_entity.type
_entity.pdbx_description
1 polymer ?
#
loop_
_entity_poly.entity_id
_entity_poly.type
_entity_poly.pdbx_seq_one_letter_code
_entity_poly.pdbx_strand_id
1 'polypeptide(L)'
;MCEFAVRQNYHPQCEAAVNNHINLELRASYVYLSMAFYFDRDDVALKHFSRYFLRLSHKKREHAEKLMGLQNQRGGRICLGDIKKPHQDDWEGGLQAMTCAFQLEMSVNYSLLELYQLATSKGDPQLCHFLESHYLQEQAKIIKELGDYVTNLGKMGGPDTGLAEYLFDKLSLGGGSSGGGGGGGGDDKQN
;
A
#
# COMPACT_ATOMS: atom_id res chain seq x y z
N MET A 1 17.85 0.97 36.08
CA MET A 1 17.15 0.58 34.84
C MET A 1 16.67 1.87 34.20
N CYS A 2 17.23 2.29 33.07
CA CYS A 2 16.76 3.51 32.40
C CYS A 2 15.37 3.26 31.82
N GLU A 3 14.34 3.77 32.48
CA GLU A 3 13.11 4.12 31.79
C GLU A 3 13.48 4.96 30.57
N PHE A 4 13.01 4.55 29.40
CA PHE A 4 13.33 5.19 28.13
C PHE A 4 12.99 6.68 28.22
N ALA A 5 13.99 7.56 28.16
CA ALA A 5 13.86 8.99 28.48
C ALA A 5 12.78 9.77 27.69
N VAL A 6 12.30 9.20 26.57
CA VAL A 6 11.27 9.80 25.70
C VAL A 6 9.92 9.09 25.78
N ARG A 7 9.80 7.97 26.51
CA ARG A 7 8.56 7.18 26.53
C ARG A 7 7.54 7.83 27.46
N GLN A 8 6.48 8.38 26.88
CA GLN A 8 5.37 8.97 27.60
C GLN A 8 4.04 8.54 26.99
N ASN A 9 3.13 8.05 27.85
CA ASN A 9 1.78 7.61 27.47
C ASN A 9 1.75 6.64 26.27
N TYR A 10 2.70 5.71 26.22
CA TYR A 10 2.82 4.74 25.14
C TYR A 10 2.76 3.32 25.71
N HIS A 11 1.57 2.71 25.64
CA HIS A 11 1.30 1.43 26.29
C HIS A 11 2.00 0.27 25.56
N PRO A 12 2.56 -0.74 26.25
CA PRO A 12 3.26 -1.87 25.61
C PRO A 12 2.40 -2.65 24.58
N GLN A 13 1.08 -2.72 24.79
CA GLN A 13 0.16 -3.30 23.80
C GLN A 13 0.09 -2.47 22.51
N CYS A 14 0.13 -1.13 22.60
CA CYS A 14 0.18 -0.27 21.41
C CYS A 14 1.50 -0.44 20.67
N GLU A 15 2.61 -0.53 21.38
CA GLU A 15 3.93 -0.82 20.81
C GLU A 15 3.96 -2.14 20.05
N ALA A 16 3.45 -3.21 20.67
CA ALA A 16 3.35 -4.52 20.03
C ALA A 16 2.43 -4.49 18.80
N ALA A 17 1.27 -3.81 18.89
CA ALA A 17 0.34 -3.68 17.78
C ALA A 17 0.94 -2.86 16.62
N VAL A 18 1.72 -1.81 16.89
CA VAL A 18 2.48 -1.08 15.87
C VAL A 18 3.51 -1.99 15.20
N ASN A 19 4.25 -2.81 15.95
CA ASN A 19 5.19 -3.78 15.36
C ASN A 19 4.49 -4.82 14.47
N ASN A 20 3.33 -5.32 14.90
CA ASN A 20 2.53 -6.23 14.08
C ASN A 20 2.05 -5.56 12.79
N HIS A 21 1.61 -4.31 12.89
CA HIS A 21 1.13 -3.56 11.74
C HIS A 21 2.26 -3.19 10.76
N ILE A 22 3.47 -2.87 11.27
CA ILE A 22 4.68 -2.73 10.45
C ILE A 22 4.93 -3.98 9.60
N ASN A 23 4.86 -5.17 10.21
CA ASN A 23 5.06 -6.42 9.46
C ASN A 23 3.95 -6.65 8.42
N LEU A 24 2.71 -6.27 8.73
CA LEU A 24 1.59 -6.35 7.80
C LEU A 24 1.78 -5.43 6.58
N GLU A 25 2.25 -4.19 6.78
CA GLU A 25 2.57 -3.26 5.69
C GLU A 25 3.73 -3.78 4.81
N LEU A 26 4.77 -4.36 5.42
CA LEU A 26 5.86 -5.01 4.69
C LEU A 26 5.39 -6.23 3.89
N ARG A 27 4.50 -7.05 4.45
CA ARG A 27 3.87 -8.16 3.74
C ARG A 27 3.02 -7.67 2.57
N ALA A 28 2.23 -6.61 2.77
CA ALA A 28 1.44 -6.02 1.69
C ALA A 28 2.33 -5.49 0.56
N SER A 29 3.43 -4.80 0.92
CA SER A 29 4.46 -4.37 -0.04
C SER A 29 5.01 -5.56 -0.85
N TYR A 30 5.27 -6.70 -0.20
CA TYR A 30 5.82 -7.87 -0.88
C TYR A 30 4.80 -8.57 -1.80
N VAL A 31 3.53 -8.63 -1.40
CA VAL A 31 2.44 -9.13 -2.25
C VAL A 31 2.30 -8.27 -3.51
N TYR A 32 2.26 -6.95 -3.37
CA TYR A 32 2.20 -6.05 -4.52
C TYR A 32 3.42 -6.12 -5.42
N LEU A 33 4.60 -6.39 -4.85
CA LEU A 33 5.80 -6.60 -5.65
C LEU A 33 5.65 -7.86 -6.53
N SER A 34 5.14 -8.95 -5.97
CA SER A 34 4.85 -10.18 -6.73
C SER A 34 3.83 -9.91 -7.84
N MET A 35 2.72 -9.22 -7.55
CA MET A 35 1.74 -8.84 -8.57
C MET A 35 2.37 -8.00 -9.68
N ALA A 36 3.19 -7.00 -9.33
CA ALA A 36 3.81 -6.12 -10.31
C ALA A 36 4.68 -6.87 -11.32
N PHE A 37 5.50 -7.81 -10.85
CA PHE A 37 6.38 -8.59 -11.70
C PHE A 37 5.68 -9.74 -12.43
N TYR A 38 4.52 -10.19 -11.96
CA TYR A 38 3.65 -11.07 -12.75
C TYR A 38 3.16 -10.37 -14.02
N PHE A 39 2.64 -9.14 -13.92
CA PHE A 39 2.16 -8.39 -15.09
C PHE A 39 3.27 -7.89 -16.03
N ASP A 40 4.53 -7.93 -15.60
CA ASP A 40 5.71 -7.58 -16.40
C ASP A 40 6.27 -8.76 -17.20
N ARG A 41 5.78 -9.99 -16.97
CA ARG A 41 6.17 -11.18 -17.76
C ARG A 41 5.79 -10.99 -19.23
N ASP A 42 6.55 -11.62 -20.13
CA ASP A 42 6.32 -11.57 -21.57
C ASP A 42 5.01 -12.23 -22.01
N ASP A 43 4.54 -13.23 -21.25
CA ASP A 43 3.29 -13.94 -21.50
C ASP A 43 2.04 -13.29 -20.89
N VAL A 44 2.20 -12.18 -20.14
CA VAL A 44 1.11 -11.36 -19.59
C VAL A 44 1.12 -9.94 -20.17
N ALA A 45 2.27 -9.28 -20.15
CA ALA A 45 2.58 -8.02 -20.85
C ALA A 45 1.62 -6.83 -20.60
N LEU A 46 1.08 -6.67 -19.38
CA LEU A 46 0.21 -5.55 -18.99
C LEU A 46 0.97 -4.49 -18.19
N LYS A 47 1.67 -3.62 -18.92
CA LYS A 47 2.64 -2.66 -18.37
C LYS A 47 2.06 -1.68 -17.33
N HIS A 48 0.83 -1.21 -17.51
CA HIS A 48 0.23 -0.25 -16.57
C HIS A 48 -0.28 -0.95 -15.30
N PHE A 49 -0.74 -2.20 -15.39
CA PHE A 49 -0.95 -3.04 -14.21
C PHE A 49 0.35 -3.24 -13.41
N SER A 50 1.44 -3.60 -14.09
CA SER A 50 2.74 -3.76 -13.43
C SER A 50 3.16 -2.49 -12.68
N ARG A 51 3.14 -1.34 -13.36
CA ARG A 51 3.45 -0.03 -12.76
C ARG A 51 2.53 0.33 -11.60
N TYR A 52 1.24 0.03 -11.73
CA TYR A 52 0.24 0.31 -10.69
C TYR A 52 0.57 -0.43 -9.40
N PHE A 53 0.78 -1.74 -9.48
CA PHE A 53 1.12 -2.56 -8.31
C PHE A 53 2.51 -2.23 -7.77
N LEU A 54 3.48 -1.89 -8.63
CA LEU A 54 4.80 -1.45 -8.17
C LEU A 54 4.70 -0.18 -7.33
N ARG A 55 3.88 0.79 -7.77
CA ARG A 55 3.59 2.01 -6.99
C ARG A 55 2.95 1.68 -5.64
N LEU A 56 1.97 0.77 -5.59
CA LEU A 56 1.38 0.33 -4.32
C LEU A 56 2.41 -0.38 -3.42
N SER A 57 3.30 -1.20 -3.99
CA SER A 57 4.38 -1.85 -3.25
C SER A 57 5.29 -0.83 -2.55
N HIS A 58 5.69 0.22 -3.25
CA HIS A 58 6.52 1.29 -2.68
C HIS A 58 5.75 2.07 -1.61
N LYS A 59 4.50 2.41 -1.87
CA LYS A 59 3.64 3.13 -0.92
C LYS A 59 3.45 2.37 0.40
N LYS A 60 3.26 1.06 0.35
CA LYS A 60 3.20 0.19 1.54
C LYS A 60 4.53 0.12 2.30
N ARG A 61 5.66 0.21 1.59
CA ARG A 61 6.97 0.31 2.22
C ARG A 61 7.15 1.64 2.96
N GLU A 62 6.75 2.75 2.34
CA GLU A 62 6.74 4.07 2.98
C GLU A 62 5.84 4.09 4.23
N HIS A 63 4.69 3.41 4.18
CA HIS A 63 3.80 3.22 5.34
C HIS A 63 4.51 2.47 6.47
N ALA A 64 5.18 1.36 6.18
CA ALA A 64 5.96 0.61 7.17
C ALA A 64 7.07 1.49 7.79
N GLU A 65 7.84 2.21 6.98
CA GLU A 65 8.91 3.09 7.43
C GLU A 65 8.38 4.24 8.31
N LYS A 66 7.22 4.82 7.97
CA LYS A 66 6.60 5.88 8.75
C LYS A 66 6.14 5.37 10.13
N LEU A 67 5.63 4.14 10.23
CA LEU A 67 5.34 3.48 11.52
C LEU A 67 6.61 3.18 12.32
N MET A 68 7.69 2.74 11.68
CA MET A 68 8.99 2.56 12.34
C MET A 68 9.52 3.88 12.91
N GLY A 69 9.36 4.97 12.16
CA GLY A 69 9.66 6.33 12.63
C GLY A 69 8.85 6.71 13.87
N LEU A 70 7.53 6.48 13.86
CA LEU A 70 6.67 6.68 15.03
C LEU A 70 7.11 5.83 16.23
N GLN A 71 7.39 4.54 16.02
CA GLN A 71 7.80 3.60 17.06
C GLN A 71 9.02 4.13 17.81
N ASN A 72 10.03 4.59 17.08
CA ASN A 72 11.23 5.20 17.65
C ASN A 72 10.93 6.55 18.34
N GLN A 73 10.11 7.40 17.73
CA GLN A 73 9.72 8.70 18.30
C GLN A 73 9.03 8.56 19.66
N ARG A 74 8.22 7.51 19.85
CA ARG A 74 7.49 7.24 21.11
C ARG A 74 8.32 6.47 22.14
N GLY A 75 9.59 6.18 21.85
CA GLY A 75 10.46 5.39 22.73
C GLY A 75 10.17 3.90 22.74
N GLY A 76 9.43 3.40 21.75
CA GLY A 76 9.23 1.97 21.52
C GLY A 76 10.47 1.28 20.93
N ARG A 77 10.36 -0.02 20.72
CA ARG A 77 11.37 -0.85 20.06
C ARG A 77 10.76 -1.57 18.89
N ILE A 78 11.44 -1.44 17.75
CA ILE A 78 11.06 -2.15 16.53
C ILE A 78 11.50 -3.60 16.66
N CYS A 79 10.53 -4.50 16.58
CA CYS A 79 10.76 -5.95 16.55
C CYS A 79 10.31 -6.48 15.18
N LEU A 80 11.25 -6.58 14.23
CA LEU A 80 10.95 -7.11 12.89
C LEU A 80 10.78 -8.63 12.95
N GLY A 81 9.74 -9.12 12.28
CA GLY A 81 9.51 -10.55 12.06
C GLY A 81 9.68 -10.94 10.59
N ASP A 82 9.56 -12.23 10.30
CA ASP A 82 9.56 -12.75 8.94
C ASP A 82 8.52 -12.05 8.07
N ILE A 83 8.91 -11.73 6.83
CA ILE A 83 7.95 -11.33 5.79
C ILE A 83 7.58 -12.61 5.04
N LYS A 84 6.38 -13.14 5.32
CA LYS A 84 5.91 -14.36 4.64
C LYS A 84 5.70 -14.09 3.16
N LYS A 85 6.09 -15.05 2.33
CA LYS A 85 5.87 -14.98 0.88
C LYS A 85 4.37 -14.87 0.57
N PRO A 86 4.00 -14.29 -0.59
CA PRO A 86 2.63 -14.32 -1.07
C PRO A 86 2.09 -15.76 -1.15
N HIS A 87 0.77 -15.91 -1.03
CA HIS A 87 0.12 -17.23 -1.03
C HIS A 87 0.14 -17.89 -2.43
N GLN A 88 0.34 -17.09 -3.47
CA GLN A 88 0.40 -17.53 -4.87
C GLN A 88 1.48 -16.73 -5.61
N ASP A 89 2.06 -17.39 -6.62
CA ASP A 89 3.07 -16.82 -7.52
C ASP A 89 2.48 -16.47 -8.90
N ASP A 90 1.36 -17.09 -9.25
CA ASP A 90 0.53 -16.76 -10.42
C ASP A 90 -0.73 -16.01 -9.96
N TRP A 91 -1.08 -14.94 -10.66
CA TRP A 91 -2.21 -14.07 -10.30
C TRP A 91 -3.41 -14.21 -11.25
N GLU A 92 -3.36 -15.13 -12.22
CA GLU A 92 -4.46 -15.59 -13.08
C GLU A 92 -5.10 -14.52 -14.00
N GLY A 93 -4.80 -13.23 -13.81
CA GLY A 93 -5.32 -12.12 -14.61
C GLY A 93 -5.49 -10.82 -13.82
N GLY A 94 -5.82 -9.74 -14.52
CA GLY A 94 -6.09 -8.42 -13.95
C GLY A 94 -7.22 -8.41 -12.93
N LEU A 95 -8.34 -9.09 -13.22
CA LEU A 95 -9.50 -9.12 -12.31
C LEU A 95 -9.18 -9.84 -10.99
N GLN A 96 -8.52 -11.00 -11.06
CA GLN A 96 -8.17 -11.77 -9.87
C GLN A 96 -7.13 -11.02 -9.03
N ALA A 97 -6.10 -10.44 -9.66
CA ALA A 97 -5.11 -9.62 -8.96
C ALA A 97 -5.74 -8.41 -8.24
N MET A 98 -6.65 -7.67 -8.91
CA MET A 98 -7.35 -6.54 -8.31
C MET A 98 -8.26 -6.96 -7.16
N THR A 99 -8.90 -8.13 -7.26
CA THR A 99 -9.74 -8.69 -6.20
C THR A 99 -8.90 -9.09 -4.99
N CYS A 100 -7.76 -9.75 -5.20
CA CYS A 100 -6.81 -10.07 -4.14
C CYS A 100 -6.25 -8.80 -3.48
N ALA A 101 -5.92 -7.78 -4.27
CA ALA A 101 -5.47 -6.48 -3.76
C ALA A 101 -6.55 -5.81 -2.90
N PHE A 102 -7.80 -5.80 -3.36
CA PHE A 102 -8.93 -5.26 -2.61
C PHE A 102 -9.09 -5.96 -1.25
N GLN A 103 -9.04 -7.29 -1.23
CA GLN A 103 -9.12 -8.07 0.02
C GLN A 103 -7.93 -7.81 0.96
N LEU A 104 -6.73 -7.68 0.40
CA LEU A 104 -5.54 -7.32 1.17
C LEU A 104 -5.71 -5.94 1.84
N GLU A 105 -6.19 -4.93 1.12
CA GLU A 105 -6.40 -3.59 1.70
C GLU A 105 -7.50 -3.56 2.74
N MET A 106 -8.56 -4.36 2.57
CA MET A 106 -9.58 -4.54 3.60
C MET A 106 -8.98 -5.12 4.89
N SER A 107 -8.08 -6.10 4.77
CA SER A 107 -7.37 -6.69 5.93
C SER A 107 -6.42 -5.68 6.60
N VAL A 108 -5.65 -4.91 5.81
CA VAL A 108 -4.78 -3.85 6.34
C VAL A 108 -5.62 -2.79 7.07
N ASN A 109 -6.73 -2.35 6.48
CA ASN A 109 -7.62 -1.37 7.10
C ASN A 109 -8.27 -1.90 8.37
N TYR A 110 -8.68 -3.17 8.41
CA TYR A 110 -9.19 -3.78 9.65
C TYR A 110 -8.15 -3.71 10.78
N SER A 111 -6.89 -4.08 10.49
CA SER A 111 -5.80 -3.99 11.46
C SER A 111 -5.55 -2.55 11.94
N LEU A 112 -5.68 -1.54 11.06
CA LEU A 112 -5.59 -0.13 11.45
C LEU A 112 -6.72 0.30 12.40
N LEU A 113 -7.95 -0.15 12.13
CA LEU A 113 -9.10 0.15 12.98
C LEU A 113 -8.96 -0.50 14.36
N GLU A 114 -8.47 -1.74 14.43
CA GLU A 114 -8.16 -2.40 15.71
C GLU A 114 -7.06 -1.64 16.47
N LEU A 115 -5.99 -1.22 15.79
CA LEU A 115 -4.92 -0.42 16.39
C LEU A 115 -5.45 0.93 16.90
N TYR A 116 -6.33 1.58 16.16
CA TYR A 116 -6.97 2.84 16.56
C TYR A 116 -7.88 2.66 17.78
N GLN A 117 -8.68 1.60 17.81
CA GLN A 117 -9.52 1.25 18.96
C GLN A 117 -8.67 0.96 20.20
N LEU A 118 -7.56 0.23 20.03
CA LEU A 118 -6.61 -0.03 21.10
C LEU A 118 -6.01 1.27 21.62
N ALA A 119 -5.52 2.15 20.75
CA ALA A 119 -4.97 3.46 21.11
C ALA A 119 -5.98 4.30 21.91
N THR A 120 -7.22 4.34 21.44
CA THR A 120 -8.35 5.01 22.11
C THR A 120 -8.60 4.41 23.50
N SER A 121 -8.65 3.08 23.61
CA SER A 121 -8.86 2.38 24.88
C SER A 121 -7.76 2.62 25.91
N LYS A 122 -6.54 2.93 25.44
CA LYS A 122 -5.37 3.23 26.28
C LYS A 122 -5.18 4.72 26.53
N GLY A 123 -6.06 5.57 25.99
CA GLY A 123 -5.96 7.02 26.13
C GLY A 123 -4.71 7.60 25.46
N ASP A 124 -4.31 7.08 24.29
CA ASP A 124 -3.16 7.59 23.51
C ASP A 124 -3.64 8.48 22.34
N PRO A 125 -3.95 9.77 22.59
CA PRO A 125 -4.45 10.67 21.55
C PRO A 125 -3.44 10.93 20.44
N GLN A 126 -2.14 10.85 20.75
CA GLN A 126 -1.09 11.07 19.74
C GLN A 126 -1.07 9.93 18.72
N LEU A 127 -1.20 8.68 19.17
CA LEU A 127 -1.31 7.54 18.28
C LEU A 127 -2.62 7.60 17.46
N CYS A 128 -3.76 7.93 18.08
CA CYS A 128 -5.02 8.10 17.35
C CYS A 128 -4.90 9.14 16.23
N HIS A 129 -4.38 10.33 16.56
CA HIS A 129 -4.20 11.41 15.59
C HIS A 129 -3.25 11.04 14.44
N PHE A 130 -2.16 10.32 14.75
CA PHE A 130 -1.22 9.85 13.75
C PHE A 130 -1.89 8.88 12.74
N LEU A 131 -2.69 7.94 13.23
CA LEU A 131 -3.40 6.97 12.39
C LEU A 131 -4.44 7.63 11.49
N GLU A 132 -5.20 8.60 12.03
CA GLU A 132 -6.18 9.38 11.26
C GLU A 132 -5.51 10.18 10.14
N SER A 133 -4.42 10.89 10.47
CA SER A 133 -3.78 11.84 9.57
C SER A 133 -3.02 11.18 8.43
N HIS A 134 -2.50 9.97 8.65
CA HIS A 134 -1.58 9.33 7.71
C HIS A 134 -2.08 8.03 7.09
N TYR A 135 -3.10 7.38 7.65
CA TYR A 135 -3.51 6.03 7.22
C TYR A 135 -4.99 5.93 6.89
N LEU A 136 -5.89 6.28 7.82
CA LEU A 136 -7.32 5.96 7.66
C LEU A 136 -7.95 6.61 6.42
N GLN A 137 -7.66 7.88 6.15
CA GLN A 137 -8.16 8.57 4.96
C GLN A 137 -7.58 7.99 3.66
N GLU A 138 -6.33 7.55 3.71
CA GLU A 138 -5.62 7.02 2.56
C GLU A 138 -6.11 5.62 2.20
N GLN A 139 -6.33 4.77 3.21
CA GLN A 139 -6.91 3.44 3.03
C GLN A 139 -8.32 3.51 2.47
N ALA A 140 -9.16 4.43 2.94
CA ALA A 140 -10.51 4.60 2.38
C ALA A 140 -10.47 4.94 0.88
N LYS A 141 -9.51 5.77 0.44
CA LYS A 141 -9.32 6.10 -0.98
C LYS A 141 -8.85 4.90 -1.79
N ILE A 142 -7.85 4.16 -1.30
CA ILE A 142 -7.33 2.96 -1.98
C ILE A 142 -8.41 1.88 -2.11
N ILE A 143 -9.15 1.61 -1.04
CA ILE A 143 -10.23 0.61 -1.04
C ILE A 143 -11.32 1.01 -2.05
N LYS A 144 -11.69 2.29 -2.09
CA LYS A 144 -12.66 2.80 -3.07
C LYS A 144 -12.16 2.63 -4.51
N GLU A 145 -10.91 3.00 -4.76
CA GLU A 145 -10.27 2.88 -6.07
C GLU A 145 -10.22 1.42 -6.56
N LEU A 146 -9.75 0.50 -5.71
CA LEU A 146 -9.72 -0.93 -6.03
C LEU A 146 -11.13 -1.50 -6.22
N GLY A 147 -12.10 -1.09 -5.40
CA GLY A 147 -13.50 -1.51 -5.57
C GLY A 147 -14.11 -1.07 -6.90
N ASP A 148 -13.78 0.14 -7.37
CA ASP A 148 -14.16 0.63 -8.69
C ASP A 148 -13.52 -0.19 -9.81
N TYR A 149 -12.23 -0.52 -9.66
CA TYR A 149 -11.50 -1.33 -10.63
C TYR A 149 -12.04 -2.76 -10.75
N VAL A 150 -12.29 -3.43 -9.61
CA VAL A 150 -12.94 -4.76 -9.58
C VAL A 150 -14.32 -4.70 -10.25
N THR A 151 -15.11 -3.66 -9.96
CA THR A 151 -16.44 -3.50 -10.56
C THR A 151 -16.36 -3.30 -12.08
N ASN A 152 -15.43 -2.48 -12.55
CA ASN A 152 -15.27 -2.19 -13.97
C ASN A 152 -14.78 -3.43 -14.73
N LEU A 153 -13.74 -4.11 -14.24
CA LEU A 153 -13.24 -5.36 -14.83
C LEU A 153 -14.31 -6.46 -14.81
N GLY A 154 -15.06 -6.60 -13.72
CA GLY A 154 -16.16 -7.56 -13.63
C GLY A 154 -17.28 -7.30 -14.63
N LYS A 155 -17.62 -6.02 -14.91
CA LYS A 155 -18.61 -5.66 -15.94
C LYS A 155 -18.08 -5.83 -17.37
N MET A 156 -16.78 -5.66 -17.58
CA MET A 156 -16.13 -5.86 -18.87
C MET A 156 -15.87 -7.35 -19.17
N GLY A 157 -15.97 -8.23 -18.15
CA GLY A 157 -15.84 -9.67 -18.27
C GLY A 157 -16.98 -10.31 -19.07
N GLY A 158 -16.81 -10.35 -20.40
CA GLY A 158 -17.59 -11.18 -21.33
C GLY A 158 -16.77 -12.37 -21.86
N PRO A 159 -17.14 -12.97 -23.02
CA PRO A 159 -16.41 -14.11 -23.60
C PRO A 159 -14.94 -13.81 -23.94
N ASP A 160 -14.55 -12.54 -24.08
CA ASP A 160 -13.17 -12.10 -24.38
C ASP A 160 -12.54 -11.32 -23.21
N THR A 161 -12.14 -12.03 -22.15
CA THR A 161 -11.49 -11.45 -20.96
C THR A 161 -10.18 -10.71 -21.29
N GLY A 162 -9.42 -11.18 -22.29
CA GLY A 162 -8.15 -10.57 -22.66
C GLY A 162 -8.27 -9.15 -23.25
N LEU A 163 -9.30 -8.89 -24.08
CA LEU A 163 -9.52 -7.54 -24.64
C LEU A 163 -9.95 -6.56 -23.54
N ALA A 164 -10.75 -7.03 -22.58
CA ALA A 164 -11.18 -6.22 -21.45
C ALA A 164 -9.99 -5.73 -20.60
N GLU A 165 -9.08 -6.64 -20.24
CA GLU A 165 -7.90 -6.31 -19.45
C GLU A 165 -6.93 -5.39 -20.20
N TYR A 166 -6.75 -5.62 -21.51
CA TYR A 166 -5.92 -4.75 -22.35
C TYR A 166 -6.48 -3.32 -22.42
N LEU A 167 -7.80 -3.17 -22.65
CA LEU A 167 -8.44 -1.85 -22.67
C LEU A 167 -8.36 -1.17 -21.30
N PHE A 168 -8.53 -1.92 -20.21
CA PHE A 168 -8.42 -1.41 -18.86
C PHE A 168 -6.98 -0.93 -18.54
N ASP A 169 -5.97 -1.71 -18.93
CA ASP A 169 -4.55 -1.33 -18.83
C ASP A 169 -4.27 0.02 -19.48
N LYS A 170 -4.80 0.25 -20.70
CA LYS A 170 -4.57 1.49 -21.45
C LYS A 170 -5.40 2.67 -20.95
N LEU A 171 -6.71 2.47 -20.74
CA LEU A 171 -7.64 3.58 -20.54
C LEU A 171 -7.80 3.96 -19.07
N SER A 172 -7.72 3.00 -18.15
CA SER A 172 -7.92 3.24 -16.72
C SER A 172 -6.60 3.41 -15.99
N LEU A 173 -5.61 2.54 -16.24
CA LEU A 173 -4.31 2.60 -15.57
C LEU A 173 -3.27 3.45 -16.34
N GLY A 174 -3.43 3.61 -17.65
CA GLY A 174 -2.53 4.38 -18.51
C GLY A 174 -2.67 5.90 -18.43
N GLY A 175 -3.82 6.42 -17.99
CA GLY A 175 -4.10 7.87 -17.94
C GLY A 175 -3.29 8.66 -16.90
N GLY A 176 -2.52 7.99 -16.03
CA GLY A 176 -1.74 8.63 -14.97
C GLY A 176 -0.36 9.17 -15.39
N SER A 177 -0.04 9.24 -16.70
CA SER A 177 1.30 9.61 -17.19
C SER A 177 1.31 10.65 -18.31
N SER A 178 0.45 11.66 -18.25
CA SER A 178 0.55 12.87 -19.09
C SER A 178 0.41 14.13 -18.24
N GLY A 179 1.48 14.50 -17.54
CA GLY A 179 1.54 15.69 -16.70
C GLY A 179 2.94 15.93 -16.14
N GLY A 180 3.92 16.15 -17.01
CA GLY A 180 5.30 16.46 -16.59
C GLY A 180 6.29 16.40 -17.75
N GLY A 181 6.41 17.49 -18.50
CA GLY A 181 7.35 17.58 -19.62
C GLY A 181 7.23 18.90 -20.36
N GLY A 182 7.60 19.99 -19.70
CA GLY A 182 7.59 21.34 -20.28
C GLY A 182 8.45 22.29 -19.46
N GLY A 183 9.74 21.98 -19.33
CA GLY A 183 10.72 22.86 -18.71
C GLY A 183 12.13 22.49 -19.16
N GLY A 184 12.81 23.44 -19.82
CA GLY A 184 14.24 23.38 -20.07
C GLY A 184 14.61 23.57 -21.54
N GLY A 185 14.87 24.82 -21.95
CA GLY A 185 15.44 25.11 -23.25
C GLY A 185 15.83 26.58 -23.42
N GLY A 186 17.05 26.92 -23.01
CA GLY A 186 17.78 28.04 -23.58
C GLY A 186 18.34 29.05 -22.60
N ASP A 187 19.46 28.71 -21.94
CA ASP A 187 20.47 29.69 -21.56
C ASP A 187 21.84 29.16 -21.97
N ASP A 188 22.17 29.42 -23.24
CA ASP A 188 23.52 29.38 -23.78
C ASP A 188 23.77 30.73 -24.46
N LYS A 189 24.46 31.64 -23.78
CA LYS A 189 25.41 32.55 -24.43
C LYS A 189 26.60 32.80 -23.50
N GLN A 190 27.68 32.11 -23.86
CA GLN A 190 29.06 32.51 -23.61
C GLN A 190 29.27 33.98 -24.02
N ASN A 191 29.80 34.80 -23.11
CA ASN A 191 31.06 35.53 -23.25
C ASN A 191 31.35 36.30 -21.95
#